data_AF-A0ABD3PRI7-F1
#
_entry.id   AF-A0ABD3PRI7-F1
#
_cell.length_a   1.000
_cell.length_b   1.000
_cell.length_c   1.000
_cell.angle_alpha   90.00
_cell.angle_beta   90.00
_cell.angle_gamma   90.00
#
_symmetry.space_group_name_H-M   'P 1'
#
loop_
_entity.id
_entity.type
_entity.pdbx_description
1 polymer ?
#
loop_
_entity_poly.entity_id
_entity_poly.type
_entity_poly.pdbx_seq_one_letter_code
_entity_poly.pdbx_strand_id
1 'polypeptide(L)'
;MASLLLLLMAASSNAFQSTFSFNTLEKTSVIQQRTSTLQLSDEVEEYEEGEEFFVSPEQILFLRKEASKRESSRKLPKLILSPEEATEVTDETVERIMDLFDKSELIEVRGISRDVKKHVYETAHGLAGLLEEEMGKPVCVVDIKGFAAKMYSPWDEDRGYNIQLRTSYRPGQWTRKPKPIRDARGQIIKSEDGKSVKRIPE
;
A
#
# COMPACT_ATOMS: atom_id res chain seq x y z
N MET A 1 23.41 -57.71 26.78
CA MET A 1 24.42 -56.96 27.54
C MET A 1 25.01 -55.90 26.62
N ALA A 2 24.94 -54.64 27.07
CA ALA A 2 25.64 -53.43 26.65
C ALA A 2 26.18 -53.31 25.21
N SER A 3 25.72 -52.28 24.49
CA SER A 3 26.67 -51.30 23.94
C SER A 3 25.97 -49.95 23.79
N LEU A 4 26.33 -49.04 24.70
CA LEU A 4 25.76 -47.72 24.92
C LEU A 4 26.70 -46.73 24.23
N LEU A 5 26.32 -46.26 23.03
CA LEU A 5 27.14 -45.35 22.24
C LEU A 5 26.62 -43.93 22.42
N LEU A 6 27.29 -43.25 23.35
CA LEU A 6 27.28 -41.82 23.61
C LEU A 6 27.66 -41.07 22.31
N LEU A 7 26.82 -40.15 21.82
CA LEU A 7 27.23 -39.20 20.78
C LEU A 7 26.73 -37.77 21.09
N LEU A 8 27.70 -37.02 21.63
CA LEU A 8 28.03 -35.61 21.41
C LEU A 8 26.94 -34.53 21.26
N MET A 9 27.00 -33.62 22.22
CA MET A 9 26.56 -32.23 22.23
C MET A 9 26.77 -31.49 20.90
N ALA A 10 25.69 -30.88 20.38
CA ALA A 10 25.77 -29.85 19.35
C ALA A 10 25.46 -28.49 19.98
N ALA A 11 26.52 -27.78 20.38
CA ALA A 11 26.47 -26.35 20.66
C ALA A 11 27.28 -25.65 19.56
N SER A 12 26.59 -25.05 18.59
CA SER A 12 27.19 -24.14 17.62
C SER A 12 26.52 -22.78 17.72
N SER A 13 27.05 -21.98 18.64
CA SER A 13 26.93 -20.53 18.62
C SER A 13 27.79 -20.00 17.47
N ASN A 14 27.23 -19.21 16.56
CA ASN A 14 28.03 -18.26 15.79
C ASN A 14 27.21 -17.04 15.38
N ALA A 15 27.41 -16.00 16.19
CA ALA A 15 27.58 -14.60 15.86
C ALA A 15 26.85 -14.05 14.63
N PHE A 16 25.71 -13.43 14.94
CA PHE A 16 25.09 -12.34 14.20
C PHE A 16 26.06 -11.12 14.22
N GLN A 17 26.67 -10.78 13.07
CA GLN A 17 27.32 -9.49 12.89
C GLN A 17 26.54 -8.68 11.85
N SER A 18 25.76 -7.74 12.39
CA SER A 18 25.11 -6.65 11.67
C SER A 18 26.13 -5.52 11.53
N THR A 19 26.50 -5.18 10.31
CA THR A 19 27.12 -3.89 10.00
C THR A 19 26.21 -3.15 9.02
N PHE A 20 25.36 -2.30 9.59
CA PHE A 20 24.71 -1.20 8.91
C PHE A 20 25.77 -0.14 8.61
N SER A 21 25.96 0.19 7.33
CA SER A 21 26.67 1.39 6.90
C SER A 21 25.67 2.30 6.19
N PHE A 22 25.47 3.50 6.72
CA PHE A 22 24.68 4.57 6.12
C PHE A 22 25.57 5.76 5.78
N ASN A 23 25.19 6.43 4.69
CA ASN A 23 25.56 7.75 4.21
C ASN A 23 26.89 7.79 3.43
N THR A 24 26.98 8.44 2.26
CA THR A 24 26.66 9.87 2.10
C THR A 24 26.44 10.22 0.62
N LEU A 25 25.55 11.18 0.38
CA LEU A 25 25.32 11.88 -0.89
C LEU A 25 26.59 12.57 -1.40
N GLU A 26 26.86 12.48 -2.71
CA GLU A 26 27.57 13.52 -3.43
C GLU A 26 26.82 13.94 -4.70
N LYS A 27 26.84 15.25 -4.91
CA LYS A 27 26.12 16.03 -5.91
C LYS A 27 26.93 16.16 -7.20
N THR A 28 26.19 16.33 -8.29
CA THR A 28 26.49 17.10 -9.53
C THR A 28 27.59 16.61 -10.48
N SER A 29 27.22 16.36 -11.75
CA SER A 29 27.53 17.30 -12.85
C SER A 29 26.93 16.88 -14.21
N VAL A 30 26.21 17.83 -14.80
CA VAL A 30 26.28 18.27 -16.20
C VAL A 30 26.46 17.20 -17.28
N ILE A 31 25.38 16.85 -18.00
CA ILE A 31 25.46 16.47 -19.42
C ILE A 31 24.32 17.12 -20.22
N GLN A 32 24.72 18.18 -20.93
CA GLN A 32 24.31 18.64 -22.26
C GLN A 32 22.84 18.52 -22.69
N GLN A 33 22.25 19.71 -22.76
CA GLN A 33 21.18 20.08 -23.67
C GLN A 33 21.53 19.70 -25.12
N ARG A 34 20.66 18.90 -25.74
CA ARG A 34 20.44 18.93 -27.19
C ARG A 34 18.99 19.29 -27.43
N THR A 35 18.79 20.55 -27.77
CA THR A 35 17.57 21.08 -28.36
C THR A 35 17.45 20.54 -29.78
N SER A 36 16.60 19.55 -29.99
CA SER A 36 16.00 19.28 -31.28
C SER A 36 14.57 19.81 -31.25
N THR A 37 14.40 21.00 -31.82
CA THR A 37 13.11 21.57 -32.22
C THR A 37 12.42 20.62 -33.19
N LEU A 38 11.43 19.88 -32.70
CA LEU A 38 10.38 19.29 -33.53
C LEU A 38 9.11 20.10 -33.28
N GLN A 39 8.76 20.91 -34.28
CA GLN A 39 7.42 21.44 -34.46
C GLN A 39 6.51 20.25 -34.70
N LEU A 40 5.72 19.88 -33.69
CA LEU A 40 4.53 19.06 -33.83
C LEU A 40 3.37 19.92 -33.31
N SER A 41 2.34 19.95 -34.13
CA SER A 41 1.10 20.71 -34.03
C SER A 41 0.53 20.77 -32.61
N ASP A 42 0.12 21.98 -32.21
CA ASP A 42 -0.77 22.26 -31.07
C ASP A 42 -2.12 21.57 -31.30
N GLU A 43 -2.19 20.28 -30.97
CA GLU A 43 -3.38 19.70 -30.34
C GLU A 43 -2.96 19.43 -28.90
N VAL A 44 -3.10 20.46 -28.06
CA VAL A 44 -3.01 20.30 -26.62
C VAL A 44 -4.27 19.55 -26.21
N GLU A 45 -4.23 18.21 -26.32
CA GLU A 45 -5.03 17.36 -25.45
C GLU A 45 -4.69 17.80 -24.03
N GLU A 46 -5.65 18.48 -23.41
CA GLU A 46 -5.66 18.74 -21.98
C GLU A 46 -5.66 17.36 -21.31
N TYR A 47 -4.47 16.83 -21.01
CA TYR A 47 -4.31 15.66 -20.17
C TYR A 47 -4.94 16.03 -18.84
N GLU A 48 -6.20 15.62 -18.67
CA GLU A 48 -6.86 15.57 -17.38
C GLU A 48 -5.88 14.81 -16.48
N GLU A 49 -5.21 15.53 -15.58
CA GLU A 49 -4.31 14.95 -14.59
C GLU A 49 -5.20 14.13 -13.67
N GLY A 50 -5.49 12.90 -14.10
CA GLY A 50 -6.37 11.97 -13.40
C GLY A 50 -5.86 11.84 -11.99
N GLU A 51 -6.72 12.13 -11.01
CA GLU A 51 -6.39 11.97 -9.60
C GLU A 51 -5.88 10.54 -9.39
N GLU A 52 -4.57 10.39 -9.20
CA GLU A 52 -3.95 9.09 -8.97
C GLU A 52 -4.64 8.43 -7.79
N PHE A 53 -5.27 7.28 -8.03
CA PHE A 53 -6.04 6.60 -7.00
C PHE A 53 -5.10 6.14 -5.89
N PHE A 54 -5.11 6.89 -4.79
CA PHE A 54 -4.23 6.64 -3.67
C PHE A 54 -4.99 6.05 -2.48
N VAL A 55 -4.57 4.85 -2.06
CA VAL A 55 -5.04 4.23 -0.82
C VAL A 55 -4.09 4.56 0.32
N SER A 56 -4.59 5.30 1.32
CA SER A 56 -3.83 5.66 2.51
C SER A 56 -3.31 4.42 3.26
N PRO A 57 -2.16 4.48 3.95
CA PRO A 57 -1.66 3.38 4.78
C PRO A 57 -2.68 2.84 5.79
N GLU A 58 -3.52 3.70 6.36
CA GLU A 58 -4.58 3.28 7.28
C GLU A 58 -5.68 2.47 6.57
N GLN A 59 -6.03 2.86 5.35
CA GLN A 59 -6.97 2.14 4.49
C GLN A 59 -6.38 0.80 4.04
N ILE A 60 -5.07 0.73 3.73
CA ILE A 60 -4.38 -0.54 3.44
C ILE A 60 -4.46 -1.48 4.65
N LEU A 61 -4.22 -0.99 5.87
CA LEU A 61 -4.35 -1.81 7.08
C LEU A 61 -5.78 -2.32 7.28
N PHE A 62 -6.79 -1.51 6.97
CA PHE A 62 -8.18 -1.93 6.99
C PHE A 62 -8.44 -3.02 5.94
N LEU A 63 -8.01 -2.83 4.69
CA LEU A 63 -8.12 -3.81 3.61
C LEU A 63 -7.43 -5.13 3.96
N ARG A 64 -6.26 -5.10 4.63
CA ARG A 64 -5.58 -6.31 5.12
C ARG A 64 -6.43 -7.09 6.13
N LYS A 65 -7.09 -6.38 7.06
CA LYS A 65 -8.00 -7.00 8.04
C LYS A 65 -9.22 -7.59 7.36
N GLU A 66 -9.81 -6.86 6.42
CA GLU A 66 -10.98 -7.32 5.67
C GLU A 66 -10.64 -8.54 4.80
N ALA A 67 -9.50 -8.53 4.12
CA ALA A 67 -9.01 -9.69 3.36
C ALA A 67 -8.78 -10.91 4.28
N SER A 68 -8.21 -10.72 5.48
CA SER A 68 -8.03 -11.79 6.46
C SER A 68 -9.36 -12.37 6.96
N LYS A 69 -10.38 -11.52 7.13
CA LYS A 69 -11.75 -11.93 7.52
C LYS A 69 -12.46 -12.67 6.39
N ARG A 70 -12.33 -12.23 5.14
CA ARG A 70 -12.87 -12.94 3.96
C ARG A 70 -12.15 -14.28 3.75
N GLU A 71 -10.85 -14.34 4.00
CA GLU A 71 -10.06 -15.57 3.94
C GLU A 71 -10.52 -16.58 5.01
N SER A 72 -10.69 -16.17 6.27
CA SER A 72 -11.13 -17.06 7.34
C SER A 72 -12.56 -17.58 7.15
N SER A 73 -13.42 -16.78 6.51
CA SER A 73 -14.78 -17.17 6.14
C SER A 73 -14.90 -17.87 4.78
N ARG A 74 -13.77 -18.11 4.08
CA ARG A 74 -13.71 -18.74 2.74
C ARG A 74 -14.50 -17.99 1.66
N LYS A 75 -14.61 -16.67 1.81
CA LYS A 75 -15.29 -15.75 0.88
C LYS A 75 -14.33 -14.95 0.02
N LEU A 76 -13.02 -15.04 0.26
CA LEU A 76 -12.00 -14.39 -0.57
C LEU A 76 -11.78 -15.23 -1.85
N PRO A 77 -12.13 -14.73 -3.04
CA PRO A 77 -11.86 -15.43 -4.28
C PRO A 77 -10.36 -15.56 -4.50
N LYS A 78 -9.93 -16.73 -4.97
CA LYS A 78 -8.52 -17.05 -5.18
C LYS A 78 -8.29 -17.54 -6.60
N LEU A 79 -7.31 -16.97 -7.27
CA LEU A 79 -6.76 -17.49 -8.52
C LEU A 79 -5.40 -18.12 -8.23
N ILE A 80 -5.13 -19.28 -8.82
CA ILE A 80 -3.83 -19.94 -8.72
C ILE A 80 -3.24 -19.99 -10.13
N LEU A 81 -2.13 -19.28 -10.32
CA LEU A 81 -1.42 -19.25 -11.59
C LEU A 81 -0.69 -20.57 -11.83
N SER A 82 -0.76 -21.03 -13.07
CA SER A 82 0.06 -22.11 -13.57
C SER A 82 1.55 -21.69 -13.53
N PRO A 83 2.52 -22.62 -13.55
CA PRO A 83 3.94 -22.25 -13.59
C PRO A 83 4.31 -21.48 -14.86
N GLU A 84 3.59 -21.69 -15.96
CA GLU A 84 3.78 -20.96 -17.23
C GLU A 84 3.29 -19.51 -17.08
N GLU A 85 2.07 -19.33 -16.55
CA GLU A 85 1.45 -18.01 -16.26
C GLU A 85 2.18 -17.20 -15.18
N ALA A 86 2.99 -17.87 -14.34
CA ALA A 86 3.76 -17.23 -13.29
C ALA A 86 4.94 -16.41 -13.82
N THR A 87 5.39 -16.71 -15.05
CA THR A 87 6.53 -16.05 -15.70
C THR A 87 6.04 -14.95 -16.64
N GLU A 88 5.04 -15.27 -17.46
CA GLU A 88 4.42 -14.34 -18.41
C GLU A 88 2.91 -14.39 -18.21
N VAL A 89 2.32 -13.26 -17.85
CA VAL A 89 0.88 -13.14 -17.67
C VAL A 89 0.24 -13.07 -19.06
N THR A 90 -0.56 -14.08 -19.39
CA THR A 90 -1.31 -14.12 -20.64
C THR A 90 -2.60 -13.31 -20.53
N ASP A 91 -3.12 -12.82 -21.65
CA ASP A 91 -4.39 -12.07 -21.71
C ASP A 91 -5.55 -12.87 -21.09
N GLU A 92 -5.60 -14.19 -21.32
CA GLU A 92 -6.58 -15.10 -20.69
C GLU A 92 -6.51 -15.09 -19.16
N THR A 93 -5.33 -14.86 -18.59
CA THR A 93 -5.14 -14.76 -17.15
C THR A 93 -5.66 -13.42 -16.62
N VAL A 94 -5.44 -12.35 -17.38
CA VAL A 94 -5.94 -11.00 -17.07
C VAL A 94 -7.47 -11.02 -17.06
N GLU A 95 -8.10 -11.56 -18.10
CA GLU A 95 -9.56 -11.71 -18.19
C GLU A 95 -10.13 -12.50 -17.00
N ARG A 96 -9.49 -13.61 -16.62
CA ARG A 96 -9.90 -14.40 -15.44
C ARG A 96 -9.80 -13.60 -14.14
N ILE A 97 -8.83 -12.71 -14.02
CA ILE A 97 -8.70 -11.83 -12.85
C ILE A 97 -9.78 -10.76 -12.87
N MET A 98 -10.08 -10.16 -14.03
CA MET A 98 -11.15 -9.19 -14.20
C MET A 98 -12.51 -9.80 -13.81
N ASP A 99 -12.79 -11.03 -14.27
CA ASP A 99 -13.98 -11.81 -13.89
C ASP A 99 -14.11 -12.05 -12.37
N LEU A 100 -13.00 -12.06 -11.64
CA LEU A 100 -13.01 -12.16 -10.18
C LEU A 100 -13.31 -10.81 -9.52
N PHE A 101 -12.79 -9.72 -10.09
CA PHE A 101 -13.10 -8.38 -9.62
C PHE A 101 -14.58 -8.01 -9.82
N ASP A 102 -15.23 -8.51 -10.86
CA ASP A 102 -16.67 -8.34 -11.05
C ASP A 102 -17.51 -8.94 -9.90
N LYS A 103 -16.98 -10.01 -9.28
CA LYS A 103 -17.62 -10.76 -8.19
C LYS A 103 -17.20 -10.30 -6.80
N SER A 104 -15.99 -9.76 -6.65
CA SER A 104 -15.48 -9.25 -5.38
C SER A 104 -14.44 -8.15 -5.58
N GLU A 105 -14.59 -7.04 -4.84
CA GLU A 105 -13.59 -5.97 -4.78
C GLU A 105 -12.21 -6.42 -4.24
N LEU A 106 -12.14 -7.54 -3.52
CA LEU A 106 -10.90 -8.11 -2.99
C LEU A 106 -10.68 -9.51 -3.53
N ILE A 107 -9.46 -9.78 -4.01
CA ILE A 107 -9.06 -11.08 -4.54
C ILE A 107 -7.66 -11.47 -4.04
N GLU A 108 -7.32 -12.75 -4.16
CA GLU A 108 -5.97 -13.28 -3.94
C GLU A 108 -5.47 -13.99 -5.20
N VAL A 109 -4.33 -13.54 -5.74
CA VAL A 109 -3.63 -14.21 -6.83
C VAL A 109 -2.43 -14.94 -6.25
N ARG A 110 -2.36 -16.25 -6.45
CA ARG A 110 -1.29 -17.12 -5.95
C ARG A 110 -0.44 -17.64 -7.10
N GLY A 111 0.84 -17.83 -6.83
CA GLY A 111 1.79 -18.33 -7.83
C GLY A 111 2.51 -17.20 -8.57
N ILE A 112 2.55 -15.99 -8.03
CA ILE A 112 3.32 -14.88 -8.62
C ILE A 112 4.81 -15.18 -8.42
N SER A 113 5.59 -15.23 -9.51
CA SER A 113 7.03 -15.48 -9.52
C SER A 113 7.47 -16.65 -8.62
N ARG A 114 6.96 -17.86 -8.90
CA ARG A 114 7.11 -19.06 -8.03
C ARG A 114 8.55 -19.43 -7.72
N ASP A 115 9.46 -19.11 -8.61
CA ASP A 115 10.88 -19.49 -8.50
C ASP A 115 11.70 -18.44 -7.76
N VAL A 116 11.30 -17.16 -7.80
CA VAL A 116 12.11 -16.05 -7.28
C VAL A 116 11.29 -15.10 -6.42
N LYS A 117 11.31 -15.36 -5.10
CA LYS A 117 10.61 -14.54 -4.10
C LYS A 117 10.93 -13.03 -4.18
N LYS A 118 12.14 -12.66 -4.64
CA LYS A 118 12.57 -11.26 -4.76
C LYS A 118 11.76 -10.49 -5.81
N HIS A 119 11.33 -11.15 -6.89
CA HIS A 119 10.59 -10.50 -7.97
C HIS A 119 9.08 -10.43 -7.71
N VAL A 120 8.57 -11.16 -6.70
CA VAL A 120 7.13 -11.16 -6.38
C VAL A 120 6.58 -9.75 -6.19
N TYR A 121 7.34 -8.87 -5.55
CA TYR A 121 6.92 -7.48 -5.35
C TYR A 121 6.76 -6.75 -6.70
N GLU A 122 7.80 -6.75 -7.51
CA GLU A 122 7.81 -6.10 -8.82
C GLU A 122 6.74 -6.69 -9.75
N THR A 123 6.63 -8.01 -9.82
CA THR A 123 5.64 -8.70 -10.65
C THR A 123 4.20 -8.44 -10.17
N ALA A 124 3.95 -8.40 -8.86
CA ALA A 124 2.61 -8.11 -8.34
C ALA A 124 2.18 -6.67 -8.64
N HIS A 125 3.09 -5.70 -8.53
CA HIS A 125 2.82 -4.31 -8.89
C HIS A 125 2.69 -4.11 -10.40
N GLY A 126 3.51 -4.79 -11.21
CA GLY A 126 3.37 -4.80 -12.67
C GLY A 126 2.03 -5.39 -13.12
N LEU A 127 1.60 -6.51 -12.51
CA LEU A 127 0.29 -7.09 -12.76
C LEU A 127 -0.86 -6.15 -12.37
N ALA A 128 -0.74 -5.46 -11.24
CA ALA A 128 -1.75 -4.48 -10.82
C ALA A 128 -1.85 -3.30 -11.81
N GLY A 129 -0.71 -2.79 -12.29
CA GLY A 129 -0.70 -1.73 -13.31
C GLY A 129 -1.30 -2.17 -14.64
N LEU A 130 -1.00 -3.39 -15.08
CA LEU A 130 -1.61 -3.97 -16.29
C LEU A 130 -3.14 -4.11 -16.13
N LEU A 131 -3.61 -4.57 -14.97
CA LEU A 131 -5.05 -4.69 -14.70
C LEU A 131 -5.73 -3.31 -14.65
N GLU A 132 -5.05 -2.30 -14.12
CA GLU A 132 -5.58 -0.93 -14.09
C GLU A 132 -5.74 -0.36 -15.50
N GLU A 133 -4.77 -0.60 -16.39
CA GLU A 133 -4.83 -0.22 -17.80
C GLU A 133 -5.98 -0.94 -18.54
N GLU A 134 -6.11 -2.26 -18.38
CA GLU A 134 -7.12 -3.06 -19.07
C GLU A 134 -8.54 -2.85 -18.52
N MET A 135 -8.70 -2.66 -17.22
CA MET A 135 -10.01 -2.45 -16.60
C MET A 135 -10.50 -1.00 -16.69
N GLY A 136 -9.59 -0.04 -16.91
CA GLY A 136 -9.88 1.38 -16.76
C GLY A 136 -10.34 1.76 -15.34
N LYS A 137 -9.95 0.96 -14.34
CA LYS A 137 -10.32 1.11 -12.93
C LYS A 137 -9.09 0.94 -12.06
N PRO A 138 -9.02 1.65 -10.93
CA PRO A 138 -7.84 1.58 -10.11
C PRO A 138 -7.71 0.21 -9.43
N VAL A 139 -6.49 -0.32 -9.42
CA VAL A 139 -6.14 -1.60 -8.78
C VAL A 139 -4.96 -1.41 -7.83
N CYS A 140 -5.17 -1.72 -6.55
CA CYS A 140 -4.18 -1.55 -5.50
C CYS A 140 -3.71 -2.88 -4.92
N VAL A 141 -2.39 -3.04 -4.76
CA VAL A 141 -1.79 -4.17 -4.03
C VAL A 141 -1.90 -3.93 -2.52
N VAL A 142 -2.67 -4.76 -1.84
CA VAL A 142 -2.96 -4.64 -0.40
C VAL A 142 -1.89 -5.33 0.46
N ASP A 143 -1.54 -6.55 0.08
CA ASP A 143 -0.64 -7.40 0.85
C ASP A 143 0.06 -8.41 -0.06
N ILE A 144 1.32 -8.72 0.25
CA ILE A 144 2.11 -9.74 -0.44
C ILE A 144 2.64 -10.71 0.61
N LYS A 145 2.23 -11.97 0.51
CA LYS A 145 2.64 -13.03 1.42
C LYS A 145 3.14 -14.24 0.67
N GLY A 146 4.46 -14.47 0.71
CA GLY A 146 5.08 -15.55 -0.03
C GLY A 146 5.02 -15.28 -1.53
N PHE A 147 4.36 -16.16 -2.29
CA PHE A 147 4.12 -16.05 -3.73
C PHE A 147 2.65 -15.69 -4.04
N ALA A 148 1.99 -15.01 -3.11
CA ALA A 148 0.60 -14.60 -3.25
C ALA A 148 0.48 -13.10 -3.01
N ALA A 149 -0.28 -12.42 -3.87
CA ALA A 149 -0.66 -11.03 -3.70
C ALA A 149 -2.18 -10.93 -3.51
N LYS A 150 -2.58 -10.06 -2.58
CA LYS A 150 -3.96 -9.65 -2.36
C LYS A 150 -4.14 -8.29 -3.00
N MET A 151 -5.13 -8.17 -3.86
CA MET A 151 -5.39 -6.96 -4.64
C MET A 151 -6.81 -6.47 -4.36
N TYR A 152 -6.98 -5.15 -4.45
CA TYR A 152 -8.23 -4.45 -4.23
C TYR A 152 -8.56 -3.57 -5.42
N SER A 153 -9.81 -3.60 -5.87
CA SER A 153 -10.36 -2.64 -6.82
C SER A 153 -11.76 -2.22 -6.34
N PRO A 154 -12.06 -0.91 -6.25
CA PRO A 154 -13.38 -0.43 -5.86
C PRO A 154 -14.41 -0.70 -6.95
N TRP A 155 -15.65 -0.99 -6.57
CA TRP A 155 -16.77 -0.98 -7.52
C TRP A 155 -17.37 0.43 -7.68
N ASP A 156 -17.75 0.75 -8.92
CA ASP A 156 -18.40 2.03 -9.25
C ASP A 156 -19.85 2.09 -8.72
N GLU A 157 -20.52 0.94 -8.69
CA GLU A 157 -21.89 0.83 -8.24
C GLU A 157 -21.96 0.58 -6.73
N ASP A 158 -22.80 1.36 -6.04
CA ASP A 158 -23.09 1.16 -4.63
C ASP A 158 -24.05 -0.03 -4.46
N ARG A 159 -23.50 -1.24 -4.52
CA ARG A 159 -24.22 -2.53 -4.39
C ARG A 159 -24.65 -2.81 -2.95
N GLY A 160 -24.31 -1.94 -1.99
CA GLY A 160 -24.69 -2.02 -0.58
C GLY A 160 -23.82 -2.94 0.28
N TYR A 161 -22.89 -3.68 -0.34
CA TYR A 161 -21.88 -4.51 0.33
C TYR A 161 -20.44 -4.15 -0.07
N ASN A 162 -20.28 -2.95 -0.63
CA ASN A 162 -18.99 -2.35 -1.00
C ASN A 162 -18.14 -2.09 0.24
N ILE A 163 -16.82 -2.20 0.07
CA ILE A 163 -15.83 -1.89 1.08
C ILE A 163 -15.72 -0.36 1.19
N GLN A 164 -16.27 0.19 2.27
CA GLN A 164 -16.16 1.62 2.54
C GLN A 164 -14.80 1.97 3.15
N LEU A 165 -13.92 2.57 2.35
CA LEU A 165 -12.62 3.08 2.80
C LEU A 165 -12.77 4.41 3.56
N ARG A 166 -13.21 4.34 4.81
CA ARG A 166 -13.38 5.54 5.65
C ARG A 166 -12.03 6.10 6.10
N THR A 167 -11.83 7.40 5.90
CA THR A 167 -10.78 8.15 6.59
C THR A 167 -11.36 8.76 7.87
N SER A 168 -10.66 8.65 9.00
CA SER A 168 -11.07 9.33 10.25
C SER A 168 -10.72 10.81 10.26
N TYR A 169 -10.02 11.29 9.22
CA TYR A 169 -9.66 12.68 9.06
C TYR A 169 -10.79 13.45 8.39
N ARG A 170 -11.31 14.47 9.06
CA ARG A 170 -12.12 15.51 8.44
C ARG A 170 -11.38 16.84 8.58
N PRO A 171 -11.26 17.65 7.51
CA PRO A 171 -10.74 19.01 7.62
C PRO A 171 -11.48 19.77 8.74
N GLY A 172 -10.74 20.40 9.65
CA GLY A 172 -11.32 21.13 10.78
C GLY A 172 -11.76 20.27 11.99
N GLN A 173 -11.67 18.93 11.93
CA GLN A 173 -11.96 18.08 13.09
C GLN A 173 -10.95 18.26 14.23
N TRP A 174 -9.69 18.52 13.87
CA TRP A 174 -8.62 18.81 14.82
C TRP A 174 -8.30 20.31 14.79
N THR A 175 -8.97 21.08 15.64
CA THR A 175 -8.60 22.47 15.90
C THR A 175 -7.57 22.54 17.01
N ARG A 176 -6.67 23.53 16.95
CA ARG A 176 -5.70 23.76 18.02
C ARG A 176 -6.46 24.01 19.32
N LYS A 177 -6.21 23.18 20.34
CA LYS A 177 -6.79 23.38 21.68
C LYS A 177 -6.49 24.82 22.15
N PRO A 178 -7.52 25.63 22.46
CA PRO A 178 -7.33 27.04 22.78
C PRO A 178 -6.52 27.16 24.08
N LYS A 179 -5.43 27.93 24.03
CA LYS A 179 -4.53 28.15 25.17
C LYS A 179 -5.11 29.22 26.10
N PRO A 180 -4.90 29.10 27.43
CA PRO A 180 -5.31 30.14 28.37
C PRO A 180 -4.47 31.41 28.16
N ILE A 181 -5.12 32.57 28.25
CA ILE A 181 -4.47 33.88 28.19
C ILE A 181 -3.67 34.09 29.48
N ARG A 182 -2.48 34.65 29.34
CA ARG A 182 -1.58 34.96 30.46
C ARG A 182 -1.40 36.47 30.61
N ASP A 183 -1.22 36.93 31.84
CA ASP A 183 -0.86 38.32 32.14
C ASP A 183 0.63 38.60 31.89
N ALA A 184 1.06 39.85 32.09
CA ALA A 184 2.46 40.27 31.94
C ALA A 184 3.43 39.58 32.93
N ARG A 185 2.90 38.90 33.97
CA ARG A 185 3.66 38.14 34.97
C ARG A 185 3.66 36.64 34.67
N GLY A 186 3.01 36.21 33.58
CA GLY A 186 2.91 34.82 33.14
C GLY A 186 1.82 34.00 33.85
N GLN A 187 0.96 34.61 34.68
CA GLN A 187 -0.15 33.95 35.37
C GLN A 187 -1.38 33.84 34.46
N ILE A 188 -2.14 32.75 34.60
CA ILE A 188 -3.36 32.52 33.82
C ILE A 188 -4.47 33.46 34.28
N ILE A 189 -5.03 34.23 33.35
CA ILE A 189 -6.19 35.08 33.62
C ILE A 189 -7.43 34.20 33.83
N LYS A 190 -8.08 34.39 34.97
CA LYS A 190 -9.35 33.73 35.32
C LYS A 190 -10.50 34.73 35.17
N SER A 191 -11.64 34.25 34.69
CA SER A 191 -12.91 34.98 34.68
C SER A 191 -13.51 35.03 36.09
N GLU A 192 -14.57 35.81 36.28
CA GLU A 192 -15.29 35.97 37.56
C GLU A 192 -15.79 34.63 38.12
N ASP A 193 -16.12 33.68 37.24
CA ASP A 193 -16.50 32.30 37.61
C ASP A 193 -15.30 31.40 37.98
N GLY A 194 -14.08 31.92 38.06
CA GLY A 194 -12.84 31.17 38.34
C GLY A 194 -12.32 30.32 37.19
N LYS A 195 -12.98 30.32 36.02
CA LYS A 195 -12.57 29.59 34.80
C LYS A 195 -11.50 30.34 34.02
N SER A 196 -10.52 29.64 33.45
CA SER A 196 -9.46 30.25 32.62
C SER A 196 -10.03 30.86 31.33
N VAL A 197 -9.70 32.11 31.04
CA VAL A 197 -10.05 32.75 29.76
C VAL A 197 -9.14 32.16 28.66
N LYS A 198 -9.73 31.64 27.59
CA LYS A 198 -8.98 31.02 26.48
C LYS A 198 -9.22 31.80 25.19
N ARG A 199 -8.17 32.03 24.40
CA ARG A 199 -8.32 32.61 23.05
C ARG A 199 -8.70 31.50 22.08
N ILE A 200 -9.84 31.63 21.42
CA ILE A 200 -10.24 30.76 20.32
C ILE A 200 -9.38 31.18 19.10
N PRO A 201 -8.56 30.29 18.53
CA PRO A 201 -7.90 30.59 17.27
C PRO A 201 -8.94 30.66 16.16
N GLU A 202 -8.92 31.74 15.36
CA GLU A 202 -9.61 31.84 14.07
C GLU A 202 -9.06 30.82 13.07
#